data_AF-A0A351K4S4-F1
#
_entry.id   AF-A0A351K4S4-F1
#
_cell.length_a   1.000
_cell.length_b   1.000
_cell.length_c   1.000
_cell.angle_alpha   90.00
_cell.angle_beta   90.00
_cell.angle_gamma   90.00
#
_symmetry.space_group_name_H-M   'P 1'
#
loop_
_entity.id
_entity.type
_entity.pdbx_description
1 polymer ?
#
loop_
_entity_poly.entity_id
_entity_poly.type
_entity_poly.pdbx_seq_one_letter_code
_entity_poly.pdbx_strand_id
1 'polypeptide(L)'
;MLDIPIFHDDQHGTAIVVVGALLNAAKVIGRPISELSVTIVGTGAAGVACAHLLAEIGIGDIIGVDSRGILDSSRKGLHPSKQWFVDHGNKNDRSGGAREAIEGADVLIGLSGPGIIEREWVSSMADDAVVFALANPVPEIMPELMPDNVAVVATGRSDYPNQINNVLAFPGVFRGLLDVRATNASMGVKRAAAEALAAMVTEPTAERVIPGAFEDGVADIVAQSVSEQARREGLAREIVE
;
A
#
# COMPACT_ATOMS: atom_id res chain seq x y z
N MET A 1 -15.63 -15.48 -16.47
CA MET A 1 -15.31 -14.07 -16.21
C MET A 1 -16.64 -13.32 -16.15
N LEU A 2 -16.83 -12.43 -15.18
CA LEU A 2 -18.07 -11.65 -15.05
C LEU A 2 -18.00 -10.39 -15.92
N ASP A 3 -19.14 -9.82 -16.27
CA ASP A 3 -19.32 -8.62 -17.10
C ASP A 3 -19.49 -7.32 -16.27
N ILE A 4 -19.22 -7.43 -14.97
CA ILE A 4 -19.30 -6.37 -13.97
C ILE A 4 -17.97 -6.27 -13.22
N PRO A 5 -17.60 -5.07 -12.71
CA PRO A 5 -16.34 -4.90 -12.03
C PRO A 5 -16.39 -5.58 -10.66
N ILE A 6 -15.34 -6.35 -10.36
CA ILE A 6 -15.16 -7.01 -9.07
C ILE A 6 -14.02 -6.33 -8.32
N PHE A 7 -14.31 -5.88 -7.10
CA PHE A 7 -13.37 -5.19 -6.24
C PHE A 7 -13.50 -5.74 -4.82
N HIS A 8 -12.37 -6.19 -4.25
CA HIS A 8 -12.33 -6.64 -2.86
C HIS A 8 -11.70 -5.53 -2.02
N ASP A 9 -12.47 -4.97 -1.09
CA ASP A 9 -12.05 -3.76 -0.38
C ASP A 9 -10.84 -4.02 0.54
N ASP A 10 -10.87 -5.06 1.37
CA ASP A 10 -9.73 -5.39 2.25
C ASP A 10 -8.42 -5.68 1.51
N GLN A 11 -8.47 -5.97 0.21
CA GLN A 11 -7.29 -6.21 -0.62
C GLN A 11 -6.92 -4.97 -1.41
N HIS A 12 -7.80 -4.59 -2.35
CA HIS A 12 -7.55 -3.53 -3.31
C HIS A 12 -7.71 -2.14 -2.69
N GLY A 13 -8.69 -1.96 -1.80
CA GLY A 13 -8.88 -0.70 -1.07
C GLY A 13 -7.66 -0.41 -0.19
N THR A 14 -7.22 -1.40 0.58
CA THR A 14 -5.99 -1.31 1.37
C THR A 14 -4.79 -0.93 0.50
N ALA A 15 -4.59 -1.61 -0.62
CA ALA A 15 -3.47 -1.34 -1.53
C ALA A 15 -3.51 0.10 -2.08
N ILE A 16 -4.69 0.59 -2.48
CA ILE A 16 -4.86 1.95 -3.00
C ILE A 16 -4.44 3.00 -1.95
N VAL A 17 -4.91 2.87 -0.71
CA VAL A 17 -4.63 3.85 0.33
C VAL A 17 -3.18 3.78 0.78
N VAL A 18 -2.62 2.57 0.92
CA VAL A 18 -1.20 2.36 1.23
C VAL A 18 -0.31 2.99 0.18
N VAL A 19 -0.59 2.76 -1.10
CA VAL A 19 0.21 3.34 -2.19
C VAL A 19 0.05 4.85 -2.26
N GLY A 20 -1.18 5.37 -2.09
CA GLY A 20 -1.42 6.81 -2.05
C GLY A 20 -0.63 7.52 -0.94
N ALA A 21 -0.60 6.93 0.26
CA ALA A 21 0.19 7.44 1.37
C ALA A 21 1.70 7.32 1.11
N LEU A 22 2.16 6.20 0.55
CA LEU A 22 3.59 5.98 0.27
C LEU A 22 4.13 6.97 -0.78
N LEU A 23 3.34 7.29 -1.82
CA LEU A 23 3.73 8.27 -2.84
C LEU A 23 4.05 9.63 -2.21
N ASN A 24 3.35 10.02 -1.16
CA ASN A 24 3.61 11.26 -0.42
C ASN A 24 4.70 11.10 0.64
N ALA A 25 4.77 9.97 1.34
CA ALA A 25 5.85 9.67 2.26
C ALA A 25 7.22 9.70 1.55
N ALA A 26 7.30 9.17 0.32
CA ALA A 26 8.50 9.24 -0.52
C ALA A 26 8.94 10.69 -0.82
N LYS A 27 7.99 11.62 -1.02
CA LYS A 27 8.28 13.06 -1.16
C LYS A 27 8.80 13.67 0.15
N VAL A 28 8.22 13.28 1.28
CA VAL A 28 8.65 13.77 2.62
C VAL A 28 10.10 13.39 2.91
N ILE A 29 10.49 12.16 2.59
CA ILE A 29 11.86 11.66 2.79
C ILE A 29 12.80 12.03 1.63
N GLY A 30 12.29 12.70 0.59
CA GLY A 30 13.08 13.19 -0.54
C GLY A 30 13.66 12.10 -1.45
N ARG A 31 13.05 10.92 -1.52
CA ARG A 31 13.57 9.77 -2.29
C ARG A 31 12.62 9.30 -3.38
N PRO A 32 13.12 8.93 -4.56
CA PRO A 32 12.27 8.39 -5.62
C PRO A 32 11.81 6.97 -5.27
N ILE A 33 10.55 6.66 -5.56
CA ILE A 33 9.92 5.34 -5.35
C ILE A 33 10.77 4.19 -5.93
N SER A 34 11.40 4.40 -7.08
CA SER A 34 12.24 3.41 -7.75
C SER A 34 13.53 3.05 -7.01
N GLU A 35 13.91 3.80 -5.98
CA GLU A 35 15.08 3.55 -5.13
C GLU A 35 14.70 3.04 -3.73
N LEU A 36 13.40 2.85 -3.45
CA LEU A 36 12.95 2.37 -2.15
C LEU A 36 12.93 0.84 -2.10
N SER A 37 13.45 0.29 -1.01
CA SER A 37 13.26 -1.09 -0.59
C SER A 37 12.12 -1.17 0.43
N VAL A 38 11.08 -1.93 0.10
CA VAL A 38 9.89 -2.11 0.93
C VAL A 38 9.85 -3.51 1.53
N THR A 39 9.73 -3.60 2.84
CA THR A 39 9.47 -4.85 3.56
C THR A 39 7.99 -4.93 3.94
N ILE A 40 7.30 -5.95 3.44
CA ILE A 40 5.89 -6.23 3.76
C ILE A 40 5.82 -7.42 4.72
N VAL A 41 5.44 -7.16 5.97
CA VAL A 41 5.23 -8.18 6.98
C VAL A 41 3.76 -8.58 6.96
N GLY A 42 3.47 -9.76 6.41
CA GLY A 42 2.11 -10.23 6.16
C GLY A 42 1.81 -10.35 4.67
N THR A 43 2.05 -11.53 4.10
CA THR A 43 1.78 -11.84 2.67
C THR A 43 0.42 -12.51 2.47
N GLY A 44 -0.57 -12.06 3.23
CA GLY A 44 -1.98 -12.34 3.00
C GLY A 44 -2.53 -11.56 1.80
N ALA A 45 -3.84 -11.54 1.65
CA ALA A 45 -4.46 -10.96 0.46
C ALA A 45 -4.21 -9.45 0.32
N ALA A 46 -4.24 -8.69 1.42
CA ALA A 46 -3.87 -7.27 1.43
C ALA A 46 -2.39 -7.06 1.07
N GLY A 47 -1.47 -7.80 1.68
CA GLY A 47 -0.04 -7.68 1.40
C GLY A 47 0.32 -8.01 -0.04
N VAL A 48 -0.30 -9.04 -0.63
CA VAL A 48 -0.14 -9.37 -2.06
C VAL A 48 -0.67 -8.24 -2.95
N ALA A 49 -1.85 -7.67 -2.64
CA ALA A 49 -2.42 -6.57 -3.42
C ALA A 49 -1.55 -5.30 -3.33
N CYS A 50 -1.04 -4.96 -2.14
CA CYS A 50 -0.08 -3.88 -1.95
C CYS A 50 1.18 -4.13 -2.79
N ALA A 51 1.75 -5.33 -2.73
CA ALA A 51 2.96 -5.66 -3.46
C ALA A 51 2.79 -5.51 -4.99
N HIS A 52 1.67 -5.98 -5.54
CA HIS A 52 1.38 -5.81 -6.95
C HIS A 52 1.22 -4.34 -7.36
N LEU A 53 0.50 -3.54 -6.55
CA LEU A 53 0.30 -2.13 -6.88
C LEU A 53 1.57 -1.30 -6.69
N LEU A 54 2.41 -1.65 -5.71
CA LEU A 54 3.75 -1.07 -5.52
C LEU A 54 4.65 -1.37 -6.74
N ALA A 55 4.64 -2.60 -7.24
CA ALA A 55 5.37 -2.95 -8.46
C ALA A 55 4.85 -2.19 -9.70
N GLU A 56 3.52 -2.02 -9.82
CA GLU A 56 2.90 -1.25 -10.90
C GLU A 56 3.38 0.21 -10.92
N ILE A 57 3.59 0.84 -9.76
CA ILE A 57 4.11 2.21 -9.67
C ILE A 57 5.64 2.29 -9.75
N GLY A 58 6.32 1.16 -9.96
CA GLY A 58 7.77 1.10 -10.17
C GLY A 58 8.59 1.20 -8.88
N ILE A 59 8.13 0.62 -7.77
CA ILE A 59 8.93 0.51 -6.54
C ILE A 59 10.27 -0.20 -6.80
N GLY A 60 11.31 0.21 -6.06
CA GLY A 60 12.66 -0.33 -6.22
C GLY A 60 12.78 -1.82 -5.92
N ASP A 61 12.45 -2.25 -4.71
CA ASP A 61 12.45 -3.67 -4.32
C ASP A 61 11.35 -3.97 -3.30
N ILE A 62 10.87 -5.21 -3.28
CA ILE A 62 9.83 -5.66 -2.34
C ILE A 62 10.26 -6.97 -1.69
N ILE A 63 10.33 -7.00 -0.37
CA ILE A 63 10.57 -8.22 0.41
C ILE A 63 9.28 -8.59 1.13
N GLY A 64 8.75 -9.79 0.84
CA GLY A 64 7.59 -10.33 1.53
C GLY A 64 7.98 -11.25 2.68
N VAL A 65 7.38 -11.07 3.85
CA VAL A 65 7.59 -11.92 5.03
C VAL A 65 6.28 -12.60 5.42
N ASP A 66 6.30 -13.92 5.56
CA ASP A 66 5.18 -14.70 6.08
C ASP A 66 5.50 -15.32 7.45
N SER A 67 4.57 -16.10 8.00
CA SER A 67 4.73 -16.73 9.32
C SER A 67 5.92 -17.71 9.41
N ARG A 68 6.55 -18.07 8.28
CA ARG A 68 7.74 -18.92 8.22
C ARG A 68 9.01 -18.14 7.85
N GLY A 69 8.95 -16.81 7.78
CA GLY A 69 10.06 -15.94 7.43
C GLY A 69 9.97 -15.36 6.01
N ILE A 70 11.09 -14.85 5.52
CA ILE A 70 11.21 -14.21 4.22
C ILE A 70 10.82 -15.18 3.09
N LEU A 71 10.17 -14.66 2.06
CA LEU A 71 9.92 -15.34 0.80
C LEU A 71 11.18 -15.22 -0.09
N ASP A 72 12.09 -16.17 0.09
CA ASP A 72 13.34 -16.28 -0.67
C ASP A 72 13.34 -17.47 -1.65
N SER A 73 14.39 -17.58 -2.49
CA SER A 73 14.51 -18.61 -3.53
C SER A 73 14.57 -20.06 -2.98
N SER A 74 14.91 -20.24 -1.71
CA SER A 74 14.97 -21.54 -1.05
C SER A 74 13.58 -22.07 -0.69
N ARG A 75 12.59 -21.18 -0.52
CA ARG A 75 11.22 -21.52 -0.14
C ARG A 75 10.52 -22.32 -1.26
N LYS A 76 10.23 -23.60 -1.00
CA LYS A 76 9.54 -24.49 -1.97
C LYS A 76 8.04 -24.64 -1.67
N GLY A 77 7.27 -24.97 -2.71
CA GLY A 77 5.84 -25.26 -2.60
C GLY A 77 5.01 -24.04 -2.18
N LEU A 78 5.43 -22.83 -2.57
CA LEU A 78 4.68 -21.62 -2.30
C LEU A 78 3.40 -21.59 -3.16
N HIS A 79 2.33 -21.05 -2.57
CA HIS A 79 1.15 -20.67 -3.35
C HIS A 79 1.55 -19.61 -4.40
N PRO A 80 0.96 -19.58 -5.61
CA PRO A 80 1.35 -18.66 -6.67
C PRO A 80 1.43 -17.18 -6.24
N SER A 81 0.50 -16.73 -5.40
CA SER A 81 0.52 -15.36 -4.86
C SER A 81 1.75 -15.03 -4.01
N LYS A 82 2.31 -16.03 -3.30
CA LYS A 82 3.55 -15.87 -2.54
C LYS A 82 4.79 -16.09 -3.40
N GLN A 83 4.70 -16.99 -4.37
CA GLN A 83 5.76 -17.21 -5.35
C GLN A 83 6.09 -15.92 -6.10
N TRP A 84 5.09 -15.08 -6.36
CA TRP A 84 5.30 -13.77 -6.99
C TRP A 84 6.35 -12.90 -6.29
N PHE A 85 6.43 -12.90 -4.95
CA PHE A 85 7.45 -12.14 -4.21
C PHE A 85 8.87 -12.63 -4.49
N VAL A 86 9.05 -13.95 -4.66
CA VAL A 86 10.34 -14.55 -5.00
C VAL A 86 10.72 -14.20 -6.44
N ASP A 87 9.74 -14.17 -7.34
CA ASP A 87 9.98 -13.98 -8.77
C ASP A 87 10.18 -12.49 -9.16
N HIS A 88 9.62 -11.55 -8.38
CA HIS A 88 9.55 -10.11 -8.73
C HIS A 88 10.17 -9.17 -7.69
N GLY A 89 10.58 -9.68 -6.53
CA GLY A 89 11.14 -8.91 -5.43
C GLY A 89 12.36 -9.60 -4.83
N ASN A 90 12.71 -9.20 -3.60
CA ASN A 90 13.86 -9.71 -2.85
C ASN A 90 15.11 -9.88 -3.73
N LYS A 91 15.52 -8.80 -4.42
CA LYS A 91 16.56 -8.84 -5.46
C LYS A 91 17.91 -9.39 -4.99
N ASN A 92 18.18 -9.30 -3.70
CA ASN A 92 19.40 -9.78 -3.06
C ASN A 92 19.26 -11.18 -2.43
N ASP A 93 18.13 -11.86 -2.66
CA ASP A 93 17.78 -13.19 -2.13
C ASP A 93 18.03 -13.30 -0.61
N ARG A 94 17.60 -12.27 0.13
CA ARG A 94 17.71 -12.24 1.59
C ARG A 94 16.86 -13.37 2.18
N SER A 95 17.37 -14.01 3.22
CA SER A 95 16.70 -15.08 3.96
C SER A 95 16.68 -14.75 5.46
N GLY A 96 15.85 -15.45 6.23
CA GLY A 96 15.66 -15.19 7.67
C GLY A 96 14.21 -14.85 8.02
N GLY A 97 14.04 -14.12 9.11
CA GLY A 97 12.75 -13.68 9.65
C GLY A 97 12.43 -12.22 9.32
N ALA A 98 11.45 -11.67 10.04
CA ALA A 98 11.04 -10.28 9.90
C ALA A 98 12.16 -9.30 10.26
N ARG A 99 12.94 -9.60 11.32
CA ARG A 99 14.10 -8.81 11.73
C ARG A 99 15.10 -8.65 10.59
N GLU A 100 15.50 -9.76 9.96
CA GLU A 100 16.46 -9.74 8.86
C GLU A 100 15.89 -9.09 7.60
N ALA A 101 14.57 -9.03 7.42
CA ALA A 101 13.96 -8.31 6.30
C ALA A 101 13.93 -6.79 6.52
N ILE A 102 13.71 -6.37 7.77
CA ILE A 102 13.56 -4.96 8.16
C ILE A 102 14.90 -4.22 8.16
N GLU A 103 15.99 -4.92 8.47
CA GLU A 103 17.33 -4.33 8.49
C GLU A 103 17.66 -3.65 7.15
N GLY A 104 17.96 -2.35 7.22
CA GLY A 104 18.26 -1.48 6.08
C GLY A 104 17.09 -1.18 5.13
N ALA A 105 15.87 -1.61 5.45
CA ALA A 105 14.70 -1.27 4.64
C ALA A 105 14.33 0.21 4.76
N ASP A 106 13.83 0.79 3.67
CA ASP A 106 13.39 2.19 3.66
C ASP A 106 11.94 2.32 4.14
N VAL A 107 11.14 1.28 3.85
CA VAL A 107 9.72 1.25 4.15
C VAL A 107 9.37 -0.08 4.80
N LEU A 108 8.67 -0.03 5.93
CA LEU A 108 8.03 -1.18 6.54
C LEU A 108 6.51 -1.05 6.40
N ILE A 109 5.86 -2.06 5.82
CA ILE A 109 4.41 -2.19 5.76
C ILE A 109 3.98 -3.44 6.54
N GLY A 110 3.41 -3.23 7.72
CA GLY A 110 2.79 -4.27 8.53
C GLY A 110 1.35 -4.51 8.12
N LEU A 111 1.03 -5.75 7.73
CA LEU A 111 -0.30 -6.24 7.37
C LEU A 111 -0.55 -7.61 8.00
N SER A 112 -0.26 -7.71 9.30
CA SER A 112 -0.10 -8.97 10.02
C SER A 112 -0.88 -8.98 11.33
N GLY A 113 -0.19 -8.98 12.48
CA GLY A 113 -0.77 -9.12 13.81
C GLY A 113 -0.15 -8.16 14.83
N PRO A 114 -0.78 -8.03 16.01
CA PRO A 114 -0.43 -7.00 16.97
C PRO A 114 0.91 -7.26 17.66
N GLY A 115 1.72 -6.21 17.83
CA GLY A 115 2.92 -6.24 18.68
C GLY A 115 4.03 -7.19 18.24
N ILE A 116 4.09 -7.54 16.95
CA ILE A 116 5.09 -8.49 16.43
C ILE A 116 6.38 -7.82 15.96
N ILE A 117 6.43 -6.49 15.89
CA ILE A 117 7.60 -5.72 15.48
C ILE A 117 8.20 -5.01 16.70
N GLU A 118 9.48 -5.24 16.93
CA GLU A 118 10.24 -4.66 18.04
C GLU A 118 10.89 -3.32 17.63
N ARG A 119 11.04 -2.40 18.59
CA ARG A 119 11.69 -1.09 18.36
C ARG A 119 13.11 -1.26 17.82
N GLU A 120 13.84 -2.24 18.34
CA GLU A 120 15.22 -2.54 17.95
C GLU A 120 15.33 -2.91 16.46
N TRP A 121 14.31 -3.55 15.90
CA TRP A 121 14.31 -3.91 14.48
C TRP A 121 14.05 -2.67 13.63
N VAL A 122 13.12 -1.82 14.04
CA VAL A 122 12.85 -0.53 13.35
C VAL A 122 14.06 0.40 13.43
N SER A 123 14.80 0.40 14.54
CA SER A 123 16.06 1.14 14.67
C SER A 123 17.16 0.68 13.71
N SER A 124 17.01 -0.49 13.09
CA SER A 124 17.95 -1.03 12.09
C SER A 124 17.56 -0.72 10.64
N MET A 125 16.42 -0.05 10.43
CA MET A 125 16.01 0.46 9.12
C MET A 125 16.94 1.58 8.64
N ALA A 126 16.77 2.01 7.39
CA ALA A 126 17.46 3.18 6.87
C ALA A 126 17.15 4.46 7.68
N ASP A 127 17.99 5.49 7.51
CA ASP A 127 17.65 6.84 7.95
C ASP A 127 16.45 7.37 7.18
N ASP A 128 15.64 8.21 7.84
CA ASP A 128 14.37 8.73 7.34
C ASP A 128 13.40 7.62 6.89
N ALA A 129 13.34 6.52 7.64
CA ALA A 129 12.47 5.39 7.37
C ALA A 129 10.98 5.75 7.41
N VAL A 130 10.18 4.98 6.65
CA VAL A 130 8.71 5.06 6.64
C VAL A 130 8.14 3.79 7.26
N VAL A 131 7.28 3.92 8.28
CA VAL A 131 6.65 2.78 8.95
C VAL A 131 5.14 2.88 8.90
N PHE A 132 4.53 1.95 8.18
CA PHE A 132 3.07 1.76 8.11
C PHE A 132 2.70 0.51 8.92
N ALA A 133 2.20 0.68 10.15
CA ALA A 133 1.79 -0.41 11.03
C ALA A 133 0.25 -0.53 11.05
N LEU A 134 -0.30 -1.41 10.22
CA LEU A 134 -1.71 -1.37 9.80
C LEU A 134 -2.59 -2.45 10.44
N ALA A 135 -2.03 -3.30 11.31
CA ALA A 135 -2.85 -4.22 12.10
C ALA A 135 -3.86 -3.47 12.98
N ASN A 136 -5.07 -4.01 13.06
CA ASN A 136 -6.15 -3.49 13.89
C ASN A 136 -6.61 -4.54 14.90
N PRO A 137 -7.06 -4.14 16.11
CA PRO A 137 -7.08 -2.77 16.64
C PRO A 137 -5.72 -2.29 17.19
N VAL A 138 -4.77 -3.20 17.39
CA VAL A 138 -3.43 -2.90 17.90
C VAL A 138 -2.43 -3.08 16.74
N PRO A 139 -1.65 -2.04 16.38
CA PRO A 139 -0.64 -2.12 15.33
C PRO A 139 0.46 -3.15 15.61
N GLU A 140 1.23 -3.47 14.57
CA GLU A 140 2.44 -4.29 14.66
C GLU A 140 3.47 -3.71 15.64
N ILE A 141 3.58 -2.39 15.69
CA ILE A 141 4.38 -1.60 16.62
C ILE A 141 3.65 -0.29 16.91
N MET A 142 3.61 0.11 18.18
CA MET A 142 2.94 1.32 18.62
C MET A 142 3.73 2.57 18.18
N PRO A 143 3.08 3.67 17.71
CA PRO A 143 3.76 4.92 17.34
C PRO A 143 4.69 5.48 18.43
N GLU A 144 4.34 5.29 19.71
CA GLU A 144 5.13 5.76 20.85
C GLU A 144 6.47 5.01 20.99
N LEU A 145 6.61 3.86 20.35
CA LEU A 145 7.84 3.07 20.34
C LEU A 145 8.75 3.39 19.15
N MET A 146 8.35 4.31 18.27
CA MET A 146 9.13 4.63 17.07
C MET A 146 10.50 5.24 17.45
N PRO A 147 11.60 4.75 16.86
CA PRO A 147 12.92 5.34 17.00
C PRO A 147 13.08 6.59 16.13
N ASP A 148 14.11 7.37 16.44
CA ASP A 148 14.33 8.70 15.84
C ASP A 148 14.69 8.65 14.34
N ASN A 149 15.07 7.48 13.80
CA ASN A 149 15.33 7.32 12.36
C ASN A 149 14.05 7.20 11.52
N VAL A 150 12.87 7.12 12.13
CA VAL A 150 11.59 7.03 11.41
C VAL A 150 11.05 8.43 11.15
N ALA A 151 10.97 8.82 9.88
CA ALA A 151 10.47 10.12 9.46
C ALA A 151 8.94 10.16 9.31
N VAL A 152 8.31 9.05 8.89
CA VAL A 152 6.86 8.98 8.65
C VAL A 152 6.28 7.73 9.31
N VAL A 153 5.21 7.93 10.08
CA VAL A 153 4.45 6.84 10.70
C VAL A 153 3.00 6.91 10.22
N ALA A 154 2.44 5.77 9.85
CA ALA A 154 1.02 5.64 9.54
C ALA A 154 0.43 4.39 10.21
N THR A 155 -0.83 4.46 10.61
CA THR A 155 -1.53 3.31 11.23
C THR A 155 -2.95 3.18 10.70
N GLY A 156 -3.63 2.07 11.02
CA GLY A 156 -5.06 1.92 10.74
C GLY A 156 -5.97 2.73 11.68
N ARG A 157 -5.43 3.25 12.78
CA ARG A 157 -6.22 3.89 13.84
C ARG A 157 -6.46 5.37 13.55
N SER A 158 -7.63 5.86 13.95
CA SER A 158 -8.06 7.24 13.71
C SER A 158 -7.53 8.24 14.75
N ASP A 159 -6.95 7.77 15.85
CA ASP A 159 -6.40 8.61 16.91
C ASP A 159 -4.93 9.01 16.69
N TYR A 160 -4.32 8.55 15.59
CA TYR A 160 -2.99 8.97 15.15
C TYR A 160 -3.06 9.72 13.81
N PRO A 161 -2.05 10.56 13.50
CA PRO A 161 -1.85 11.09 12.15
C PRO A 161 -1.75 9.97 11.10
N ASN A 162 -1.97 10.33 9.84
CA ASN A 162 -1.82 9.42 8.69
C ASN A 162 -2.64 8.12 8.81
N GLN A 163 -3.94 8.22 9.08
CA GLN A 163 -4.79 7.04 9.13
C GLN A 163 -4.91 6.38 7.74
N ILE A 164 -4.45 5.14 7.62
CA ILE A 164 -4.68 4.29 6.45
C ILE A 164 -6.01 3.56 6.64
N ASN A 165 -7.04 4.03 5.94
CA ASN A 165 -8.37 3.45 6.02
C ASN A 165 -9.01 3.35 4.63
N ASN A 166 -9.50 2.17 4.30
CA ASN A 166 -10.06 1.84 2.98
C ASN A 166 -11.30 2.68 2.62
N VAL A 167 -11.93 3.34 3.60
CA VAL A 167 -12.98 4.35 3.38
C VAL A 167 -12.54 5.48 2.44
N LEU A 168 -11.24 5.75 2.35
CA LEU A 168 -10.69 6.71 1.41
C LEU A 168 -10.76 6.22 -0.05
N ALA A 169 -10.84 4.91 -0.28
CA ALA A 169 -10.80 4.31 -1.60
C ALA A 169 -12.19 3.86 -2.08
N PHE A 170 -12.84 2.93 -1.37
CA PHE A 170 -13.99 2.22 -1.94
C PHE A 170 -15.16 3.11 -2.39
N PRO A 171 -15.55 4.20 -1.68
CA PRO A 171 -16.68 5.02 -2.12
C PRO A 171 -16.41 5.65 -3.48
N GLY A 172 -15.24 6.26 -3.64
CA GLY A 172 -14.83 6.90 -4.90
C GLY A 172 -14.58 5.87 -6.00
N VAL A 173 -13.91 4.75 -5.71
CA VAL A 173 -13.65 3.70 -6.69
C VAL A 173 -14.95 3.13 -7.26
N PHE A 174 -15.90 2.74 -6.40
CA PHE A 174 -17.18 2.23 -6.87
C PHE A 174 -17.97 3.30 -7.61
N ARG A 175 -18.00 4.54 -7.10
CA ARG A 175 -18.69 5.64 -7.78
C ARG A 175 -18.14 5.84 -9.19
N GLY A 176 -16.82 5.94 -9.35
CA GLY A 176 -16.18 6.15 -10.64
C GLY A 176 -16.39 5.00 -11.62
N LEU A 177 -16.34 3.75 -11.14
CA LEU A 177 -16.62 2.57 -11.97
C LEU A 177 -18.09 2.51 -12.43
N LEU A 178 -19.03 2.85 -11.53
CA LEU A 178 -20.47 2.82 -11.82
C LEU A 178 -20.88 3.96 -12.75
N ASP A 179 -20.32 5.16 -12.59
CA ASP A 179 -20.60 6.33 -13.43
C ASP A 179 -20.30 6.09 -14.91
N VAL A 180 -19.37 5.17 -15.22
CA VAL A 180 -19.01 4.79 -16.60
C VAL A 180 -19.42 3.37 -16.97
N ARG A 181 -20.18 2.70 -16.09
CA ARG A 181 -20.58 1.31 -16.22
C ARG A 181 -19.40 0.40 -16.60
N ALA A 182 -18.25 0.61 -15.96
CA ALA A 182 -17.02 -0.10 -16.25
C ALA A 182 -17.23 -1.61 -16.23
N THR A 183 -16.50 -2.35 -17.06
CA THR A 183 -16.54 -3.82 -17.11
C THR A 183 -15.55 -4.46 -16.13
N ASN A 184 -14.54 -3.72 -15.67
CA ASN A 184 -13.49 -4.23 -14.79
C ASN A 184 -12.88 -3.12 -13.91
N ALA A 185 -12.29 -3.52 -12.77
CA ALA A 185 -11.45 -2.70 -11.92
C ALA A 185 -9.98 -3.12 -12.10
N SER A 186 -9.37 -2.64 -13.20
CA SER A 186 -8.01 -3.02 -13.61
C SER A 186 -6.93 -2.53 -12.62
N MET A 187 -5.68 -2.93 -12.85
CA MET A 187 -4.54 -2.41 -12.09
C MET A 187 -4.34 -0.91 -12.33
N GLY A 188 -4.48 -0.44 -13.57
CA GLY A 188 -4.37 0.98 -13.90
C GLY A 188 -5.44 1.83 -13.21
N VAL A 189 -6.68 1.33 -13.08
CA VAL A 189 -7.73 1.99 -12.28
C VAL A 189 -7.33 2.12 -10.80
N LYS A 190 -6.76 1.07 -10.20
CA LYS A 190 -6.31 1.10 -8.79
C LYS A 190 -5.15 2.09 -8.61
N ARG A 191 -4.21 2.11 -9.56
CA ARG A 191 -3.12 3.09 -9.59
C ARG A 191 -3.66 4.52 -9.67
N ALA A 192 -4.58 4.79 -10.59
CA ALA A 192 -5.18 6.11 -10.76
C ALA A 192 -5.91 6.59 -9.49
N ALA A 193 -6.58 5.69 -8.77
CA ALA A 193 -7.18 6.00 -7.47
C ALA A 193 -6.13 6.35 -6.40
N ALA A 194 -5.04 5.59 -6.33
CA ALA A 194 -3.96 5.86 -5.37
C ALA A 194 -3.24 7.19 -5.66
N GLU A 195 -2.95 7.47 -6.94
CA GLU A 195 -2.37 8.74 -7.38
C GLU A 195 -3.30 9.93 -7.10
N ALA A 196 -4.62 9.77 -7.25
CA ALA A 196 -5.60 10.79 -6.92
C ALA A 196 -5.62 11.12 -5.42
N LEU A 197 -5.59 10.10 -4.54
CA LEU A 197 -5.48 10.30 -3.09
C LEU A 197 -4.19 11.03 -2.72
N ALA A 198 -3.06 10.64 -3.33
CA ALA A 198 -1.79 11.28 -3.08
C ALA A 198 -1.82 12.76 -3.51
N ALA A 199 -2.43 13.07 -4.66
CA ALA A 199 -2.50 14.42 -5.21
C ALA A 199 -3.36 15.41 -4.40
N MET A 200 -4.30 14.92 -3.58
CA MET A 200 -5.07 15.78 -2.67
C MET A 200 -4.20 16.48 -1.62
N VAL A 201 -3.09 15.86 -1.24
CA VAL A 201 -2.12 16.44 -0.31
C VAL A 201 -1.03 17.13 -1.11
N THR A 202 -1.25 18.42 -1.40
CA THR A 202 -0.34 19.21 -2.25
C THR A 202 1.04 19.42 -1.62
N GLU A 203 1.09 19.59 -0.30
CA GLU A 203 2.31 19.77 0.49
C GLU A 203 2.35 18.71 1.60
N PRO A 204 2.83 17.49 1.31
CA PRO A 204 2.85 16.43 2.30
C PRO A 204 3.88 16.72 3.40
N THR A 205 3.53 16.38 4.63
CA THR A 205 4.39 16.46 5.80
C THR A 205 4.46 15.10 6.49
N ALA A 206 5.37 14.94 7.45
CA ALA A 206 5.47 13.72 8.25
C ALA A 206 4.14 13.29 8.91
N GLU A 207 3.28 14.25 9.26
CA GLU A 207 1.98 14.02 9.92
C GLU A 207 0.78 14.06 8.95
N ARG A 208 1.02 14.35 7.66
CA ARG A 208 -0.02 14.42 6.64
C ARG A 208 0.51 13.93 5.29
N VAL A 209 0.50 12.61 5.09
CA VAL A 209 0.81 11.97 3.80
C VAL A 209 -0.44 11.47 3.06
N ILE A 210 -1.60 11.48 3.71
CA ILE A 210 -2.89 11.01 3.17
C ILE A 210 -4.00 11.97 3.64
N PRO A 211 -5.06 12.22 2.84
CA PRO A 211 -6.19 13.04 3.29
C PRO A 211 -6.95 12.38 4.45
N GLY A 212 -7.70 13.17 5.21
CA GLY A 212 -8.56 12.65 6.27
C GLY A 212 -9.75 11.85 5.72
N ALA A 213 -10.21 10.83 6.46
CA ALA A 213 -11.33 9.97 6.06
C ALA A 213 -12.63 10.72 5.74
N PHE A 214 -12.83 11.88 6.36
CA PHE A 214 -14.01 12.73 6.19
C PHE A 214 -13.67 14.08 5.54
N GLU A 215 -12.50 14.19 4.91
CA GLU A 215 -12.13 15.38 4.16
C GLU A 215 -13.02 15.50 2.92
N ASP A 216 -13.58 16.69 2.70
CA ASP A 216 -14.51 16.93 1.60
C ASP A 216 -13.82 16.68 0.25
N GLY A 217 -14.54 16.05 -0.68
CA GLY A 217 -14.08 15.81 -2.05
C GLY A 217 -13.20 14.58 -2.25
N VAL A 218 -12.85 13.81 -1.21
CA VAL A 218 -12.06 12.57 -1.36
C VAL A 218 -12.73 11.58 -2.30
N ALA A 219 -14.01 11.28 -2.09
CA ALA A 219 -14.74 10.34 -2.94
C ALA A 219 -14.89 10.87 -4.37
N ASP A 220 -15.06 12.19 -4.54
CA ASP A 220 -15.27 12.81 -5.84
C ASP A 220 -14.01 12.77 -6.71
N ILE A 221 -12.84 13.11 -6.16
CA ILE A 221 -11.58 13.10 -6.92
C ILE A 221 -11.16 11.68 -7.29
N VAL A 222 -11.36 10.71 -6.38
CA VAL A 222 -11.09 9.30 -6.66
C VAL A 222 -12.05 8.80 -7.74
N ALA A 223 -13.34 9.12 -7.65
CA ALA A 223 -14.33 8.75 -8.66
C ALA A 223 -13.98 9.31 -10.04
N GLN A 224 -13.63 10.60 -10.11
CA GLN A 224 -13.22 11.24 -11.36
C GLN A 224 -12.03 10.53 -11.99
N SER A 225 -10.95 10.34 -11.24
CA SER A 225 -9.72 9.68 -11.71
C SER A 225 -10.00 8.25 -12.19
N VAL A 226 -10.80 7.49 -11.42
CA VAL A 226 -11.20 6.13 -11.77
C VAL A 226 -12.03 6.09 -13.05
N SER A 227 -13.01 6.98 -13.21
CA SER A 227 -13.83 7.07 -14.42
C SER A 227 -13.00 7.45 -15.65
N GLU A 228 -12.08 8.41 -15.52
CA GLU A 228 -11.18 8.83 -16.59
C GLU A 228 -10.26 7.68 -17.03
N GLN A 229 -9.65 6.98 -16.07
CA GLN A 229 -8.78 5.84 -16.36
C GLN A 229 -9.55 4.67 -16.97
N ALA A 230 -10.73 4.34 -16.46
CA ALA A 230 -11.58 3.30 -17.03
C ALA A 230 -12.00 3.59 -18.48
N ARG A 231 -12.29 4.86 -18.82
CA ARG A 231 -12.52 5.27 -20.22
C ARG A 231 -11.27 5.13 -21.06
N ARG A 232 -10.12 5.57 -20.55
CA ARG A 232 -8.82 5.49 -21.25
C ARG A 232 -8.44 4.04 -21.61
N GLU A 233 -8.75 3.09 -20.74
CA GLU A 233 -8.52 1.67 -20.96
C GLU A 233 -9.61 0.98 -21.79
N GLY A 234 -10.64 1.71 -22.24
CA GLY A 234 -11.76 1.13 -23.00
C GLY A 234 -12.65 0.20 -22.17
N LEU A 235 -12.65 0.34 -20.85
CA LEU A 235 -13.48 -0.47 -19.94
C LEU A 235 -14.90 0.09 -19.77
N ALA A 236 -15.11 1.37 -20.09
CA ALA A 236 -16.40 2.05 -20.00
C ALA A 236 -17.40 1.51 -21.05
N ARG A 237 -18.67 1.34 -20.65
CA ARG A 237 -19.75 0.97 -21.58
C ARG A 237 -20.55 2.20 -21.96
N GLU A 238 -20.91 2.31 -23.24
CA GLU A 238 -21.76 3.40 -23.71
C GLU A 238 -23.12 3.38 -23.00
N ILE A 239 -23.52 4.54 -22.52
CA ILE A 239 -24.91 4.78 -22.10
C ILE A 239 -25.63 5.18 -23.39
N VAL A 240 -26.25 4.19 -24.06
CA VAL A 240 -27.24 4.50 -25.08
C VAL A 240 -28.46 5.02 -24.34
N GLU A 241 -28.75 6.32 -24.47
CA GLU A 241 -30.00 6.93 -24.02
C GLU A 241 -31.21 6.44 -24.83
#